data_AF-A0A0F9XE47-F1
#
_entry.id   AF-A0A0F9XE47-F1
#
_cell.length_a   1.000
_cell.length_b   1.000
_cell.length_c   1.000
_cell.angle_alpha   90.00
_cell.angle_beta   90.00
_cell.angle_gamma   90.00
#
_symmetry.space_group_name_H-M   'P 1'
#
loop_
_entity.id
_entity.type
_entity.pdbx_description
1 polymer ?
#
loop_
_entity_poly.entity_id
_entity_poly.type
_entity_poly.pdbx_seq_one_letter_code
_entity_poly.pdbx_strand_id
1 'polypeptide(L)'
;MKRNKLRLKRRSLHFTPVFKGAIEGWAINHITRNYWRVGAYHEFEDLHQDAYLKFLQCKEKYPQVTNPKHFMSLFKRSFENHIHNLANQRTESAEISLPKLDFEELLERANTISYHEGSLSILLLKAPAEIKLLLFSLLDEAKLKEFRKPYLRYRKGNRRFNRETTNEKFCRILGLDPENINILRLCHDYFTSSEEKVTAL
;
A
#
# COMPACT_ATOMS: atom_id res chain seq x y z
N MET A 1 28.03 10.76 57.92
CA MET A 1 28.89 9.80 57.19
C MET A 1 28.30 9.47 55.82
N LYS A 2 28.89 9.94 54.71
CA LYS A 2 28.45 9.62 53.34
C LYS A 2 29.12 8.32 52.89
N ARG A 3 28.35 7.25 52.68
CA ARG A 3 28.84 5.97 52.13
C ARG A 3 29.22 6.14 50.66
N ASN A 4 30.52 6.24 50.39
CA ASN A 4 31.08 6.15 49.04
C ASN A 4 30.85 4.74 48.47
N LYS A 5 29.82 4.58 47.63
CA LYS A 5 29.64 3.36 46.82
C LYS A 5 30.64 3.41 45.66
N LEU A 6 31.78 2.75 45.84
CA LEU A 6 32.73 2.46 44.76
C LEU A 6 31.99 1.64 43.68
N ARG A 7 31.62 2.30 42.58
CA ARG A 7 31.10 1.62 41.38
C ARG A 7 32.23 0.81 40.78
N LEU A 8 32.22 -0.50 41.02
CA LEU A 8 33.07 -1.47 40.32
C LEU A 8 32.93 -1.24 38.81
N LYS A 9 34.03 -0.83 38.18
CA LYS A 9 34.14 -0.65 36.72
C LYS A 9 33.90 -2.03 36.09
N ARG A 10 32.70 -2.25 35.54
CA ARG A 10 32.39 -3.50 34.83
C ARG A 10 33.40 -3.66 33.69
N ARG A 11 34.10 -4.79 33.66
CA ARG A 11 34.96 -5.15 32.53
C ARG A 11 34.10 -5.18 31.27
N SER A 12 34.56 -4.47 30.23
CA SER A 12 33.94 -4.48 28.91
C SER A 12 34.10 -5.88 28.34
N LEU A 13 33.06 -6.71 28.43
CA LEU A 13 33.00 -7.96 27.68
C LEU A 13 32.92 -7.59 26.21
N HIS A 14 33.84 -8.10 25.40
CA HIS A 14 33.82 -7.92 23.96
C HIS A 14 32.53 -8.56 23.43
N PHE A 15 31.60 -7.72 22.95
CA PHE A 15 30.33 -8.18 22.43
C PHE A 15 30.54 -8.77 21.04
N THR A 16 30.22 -10.05 20.90
CA THR A 16 30.15 -10.70 19.59
C THR A 16 28.67 -10.96 19.29
N PRO A 17 28.12 -10.37 18.22
CA PRO A 17 26.73 -10.59 17.87
C PRO A 17 26.53 -12.06 17.44
N VAL A 18 25.46 -12.66 17.95
CA VAL A 18 24.99 -14.01 17.61
C VAL A 18 23.54 -13.89 17.14
N PHE A 19 23.20 -14.52 16.01
CA PHE A 19 21.85 -14.42 15.45
C PHE A 19 20.81 -15.10 16.35
N LYS A 20 21.13 -16.30 16.86
CA LYS A 20 20.26 -17.06 17.76
C LYS A 20 19.91 -16.26 19.01
N GLY A 21 18.66 -16.39 19.47
CA GLY A 21 18.16 -15.73 20.67
C GLY A 21 17.38 -14.45 20.37
N ALA A 22 17.80 -13.32 20.94
CA ALA A 22 17.01 -12.08 20.89
C ALA A 22 16.85 -11.49 19.48
N ILE A 23 17.87 -11.66 18.61
CA ILE A 23 17.85 -11.15 17.24
C ILE A 23 16.91 -11.99 16.38
N GLU A 24 17.11 -13.31 16.36
CA GLU A 24 16.23 -14.28 15.68
C GLU A 24 14.78 -14.18 16.17
N GLY A 25 14.56 -14.16 17.49
CA GLY A 25 13.21 -14.04 18.06
C GLY A 25 12.51 -12.74 17.68
N TRP A 26 13.25 -11.63 17.55
CA TRP A 26 12.68 -10.40 17.01
C TRP A 26 12.39 -10.52 15.51
N ALA A 27 13.30 -11.12 14.73
CA ALA A 27 13.14 -11.29 13.28
C ALA A 27 11.90 -12.12 12.96
N ILE A 28 11.72 -13.28 13.61
CA ILE A 28 10.53 -14.13 13.46
C ILE A 28 9.25 -13.34 13.75
N ASN A 29 9.18 -12.67 14.90
CA ASN A 29 8.02 -11.84 15.26
C ASN A 29 7.75 -10.72 14.25
N HIS A 30 8.80 -10.14 13.69
CA HIS A 30 8.69 -9.08 12.69
C HIS A 30 8.18 -9.63 11.35
N ILE A 31 8.68 -10.80 10.91
CA ILE A 31 8.19 -11.51 9.72
C ILE A 31 6.72 -11.86 9.89
N THR A 32 6.33 -12.51 11.00
CA THR A 32 4.93 -12.89 11.25
C THR A 32 3.96 -11.71 11.12
N ARG A 33 4.33 -10.53 11.63
CA ARG A 33 3.48 -9.31 11.56
C ARG A 33 3.41 -8.67 10.18
N ASN A 34 4.43 -8.88 9.35
CA ASN A 34 4.54 -8.27 8.03
C ASN A 34 4.37 -9.27 6.89
N TYR A 35 4.15 -10.55 7.18
CA TYR A 35 4.12 -11.62 6.18
C TYR A 35 3.07 -11.36 5.10
N TRP A 36 1.90 -10.83 5.48
CA TRP A 36 0.84 -10.45 4.54
C TRP A 36 1.28 -9.48 3.42
N ARG A 37 2.38 -8.74 3.60
CA ARG A 37 2.91 -7.80 2.61
C ARG A 37 3.70 -8.49 1.50
N VAL A 38 4.37 -9.60 1.83
CA VAL A 38 5.39 -10.26 1.00
C VAL A 38 5.09 -11.75 0.72
N GLY A 39 4.16 -12.35 1.46
CA GLY A 39 3.87 -13.79 1.46
C GLY A 39 3.21 -14.32 0.18
N ALA A 40 2.94 -13.46 -0.81
CA ALA A 40 2.51 -13.88 -2.13
C ALA A 40 3.67 -14.44 -2.98
N TYR A 41 4.92 -14.03 -2.69
CA TYR A 41 6.10 -14.38 -3.49
C TYR A 41 7.25 -14.98 -2.66
N HIS A 42 7.18 -14.88 -1.33
CA HIS A 42 8.21 -15.35 -0.44
C HIS A 42 7.61 -16.27 0.61
N GLU A 43 8.25 -17.42 0.83
CA GLU A 43 7.89 -18.29 1.93
C GLU A 43 8.42 -17.73 3.25
N PHE A 44 7.82 -18.16 4.36
CA PHE A 44 8.22 -17.70 5.69
C PHE A 44 9.68 -18.08 5.99
N GLU A 45 10.11 -19.27 5.56
CA GLU A 45 11.47 -19.78 5.76
C GLU A 45 12.51 -18.97 4.97
N ASP A 46 12.19 -18.59 3.73
CA ASP A 46 13.05 -17.71 2.92
C ASP A 46 13.27 -16.36 3.61
N LEU A 47 12.23 -15.78 4.19
CA LEU A 47 12.34 -14.51 4.92
C LEU A 47 13.18 -14.64 6.20
N HIS A 48 13.16 -15.81 6.84
CA HIS A 48 14.02 -16.10 7.99
C HIS A 48 15.49 -16.25 7.57
N GLN A 49 15.75 -16.92 6.44
CA GLN A 49 17.09 -16.99 5.84
C GLN A 49 17.60 -15.60 5.44
N ASP A 50 16.75 -14.76 4.83
CA ASP A 50 17.07 -13.36 4.52
C ASP A 50 17.42 -12.56 5.78
N ALA A 51 16.71 -12.78 6.88
CA ALA A 51 17.06 -12.15 8.16
C ALA A 51 18.46 -12.55 8.62
N TYR A 52 18.85 -13.82 8.45
CA TYR A 52 20.20 -14.28 8.77
C TYR A 52 21.26 -13.64 7.85
N LEU A 53 20.98 -13.52 6.55
CA LEU A 53 21.86 -12.83 5.61
C LEU A 53 22.05 -11.35 5.98
N LYS A 54 20.97 -10.63 6.35
CA LYS A 54 21.07 -9.24 6.83
C LYS A 54 21.85 -9.13 8.13
N PHE A 55 21.72 -10.09 9.03
CA PHE A 55 22.54 -10.17 10.23
C PHE A 55 24.04 -10.29 9.90
N LEU A 56 24.40 -11.18 8.97
CA LEU A 56 25.79 -11.35 8.53
C LEU A 56 26.33 -10.06 7.90
N GLN A 57 25.55 -9.42 7.02
CA GLN A 57 25.90 -8.13 6.42
C GLN A 57 26.14 -7.05 7.49
N CYS A 58 25.28 -6.96 8.51
CA CYS A 58 25.49 -6.01 9.61
C CYS A 58 26.76 -6.34 10.42
N LYS A 59 27.03 -7.62 10.68
CA LYS A 59 28.21 -8.07 11.43
C LYS A 59 29.51 -7.75 10.69
N GLU A 60 29.55 -8.02 9.39
CA GLU A 60 30.71 -7.78 8.53
C GLU A 60 30.96 -6.28 8.31
N LYS A 61 29.90 -5.50 8.07
CA LYS A 61 30.00 -4.07 7.74
C LYS A 61 30.26 -3.19 8.96
N TYR A 62 29.87 -3.62 10.16
CA TYR A 62 29.97 -2.82 11.38
C TYR A 62 30.70 -3.55 12.54
N PRO A 63 31.95 -4.02 12.33
CA PRO A 63 32.70 -4.76 13.34
C PRO A 63 33.02 -3.94 14.61
N GLN A 64 33.06 -2.62 14.50
CA GLN A 64 33.32 -1.69 15.60
C GLN A 64 32.15 -1.55 16.59
N VAL A 65 30.96 -2.06 16.27
CA VAL A 65 29.77 -1.89 17.10
C VAL A 65 29.77 -2.91 18.23
N THR A 66 30.31 -2.50 19.38
CA THR A 66 30.42 -3.33 20.60
C THR A 66 29.19 -3.26 21.51
N ASN A 67 28.24 -2.35 21.24
CA ASN A 67 27.03 -2.24 22.05
C ASN A 67 25.90 -3.10 21.45
N PRO A 68 25.38 -4.11 22.18
CA PRO A 68 24.30 -4.97 21.69
C PRO A 68 23.05 -4.20 21.24
N LYS A 69 22.70 -3.11 21.93
CA LYS A 69 21.52 -2.31 21.60
C LYS A 69 21.71 -1.58 20.27
N HIS A 70 22.92 -1.07 20.01
CA HIS A 70 23.22 -0.39 18.75
C HIS A 70 23.24 -1.37 17.59
N PHE A 71 23.85 -2.54 17.79
CA PHE A 71 23.84 -3.61 16.78
C PHE A 71 22.42 -4.05 16.45
N MET A 72 21.59 -4.27 17.48
CA MET A 72 20.19 -4.62 17.30
C MET A 72 19.44 -3.54 16.50
N SER A 73 19.61 -2.26 16.81
CA SER A 73 18.97 -1.17 16.05
C SER A 73 19.40 -1.14 14.57
N LEU A 74 20.69 -1.40 14.29
CA LEU A 74 21.20 -1.50 12.91
C LEU A 74 20.56 -2.67 12.16
N PHE A 75 20.54 -3.85 12.79
CA PHE A 75 19.90 -5.04 12.24
C PHE A 75 18.41 -4.81 11.94
N LYS A 76 17.66 -4.28 12.93
CA LYS A 76 16.24 -3.97 12.77
C LYS A 76 16.01 -3.07 11.57
N ARG A 77 16.75 -1.96 11.48
CA ARG A 77 16.60 -0.99 10.40
C ARG A 77 16.95 -1.61 9.04
N SER A 78 18.01 -2.40 8.97
CA SER A 78 18.43 -3.09 7.74
C SER A 78 17.38 -4.07 7.25
N PHE A 79 16.83 -4.88 8.16
CA PHE A 79 15.83 -5.90 7.81
C PHE A 79 14.45 -5.31 7.52
N GLU A 80 14.02 -4.28 8.26
CA GLU A 80 12.80 -3.52 7.95
C GLU A 80 12.85 -2.95 6.53
N ASN A 81 13.95 -2.28 6.18
CA ASN A 81 14.14 -1.73 4.84
C ASN A 81 14.13 -2.83 3.77
N HIS A 82 14.69 -4.01 4.06
CA HIS A 82 14.64 -5.17 3.15
C HIS A 82 13.21 -5.60 2.85
N ILE A 83 12.37 -5.81 3.88
CA ILE A 83 10.95 -6.16 3.70
C ILE A 83 10.21 -5.04 2.94
N HIS A 84 10.51 -3.77 3.22
CA HIS A 84 9.94 -2.66 2.47
C HIS A 84 10.29 -2.71 0.98
N ASN A 85 11.54 -3.04 0.63
CA ASN A 85 11.96 -3.17 -0.76
C ASN A 85 11.25 -4.34 -1.44
N LEU A 86 11.14 -5.51 -0.80
CA LEU A 86 10.38 -6.64 -1.34
C LEU A 86 8.90 -6.28 -1.58
N ALA A 87 8.28 -5.58 -0.64
CA ALA A 87 6.90 -5.12 -0.78
C ALA A 87 6.74 -4.08 -1.92
N ASN A 88 7.74 -3.25 -2.17
CA ASN A 88 7.72 -2.27 -3.26
C ASN A 88 7.95 -2.94 -4.63
N GLN A 89 8.84 -3.94 -4.72
CA GLN A 89 9.05 -4.72 -5.94
C GLN A 89 7.75 -5.36 -6.43
N ARG A 90 6.87 -5.80 -5.52
CA ARG A 90 5.50 -6.22 -5.87
C ARG A 90 4.70 -5.11 -6.54
N THR A 91 4.82 -3.87 -6.08
CA THR A 91 4.04 -2.75 -6.63
C THR A 91 4.54 -2.36 -8.01
N GLU A 92 5.85 -2.41 -8.24
CA GLU A 92 6.48 -2.15 -9.55
C GLU A 92 6.17 -3.26 -10.56
N SER A 93 6.23 -4.53 -10.14
CA SER A 93 5.92 -5.69 -11.00
C SER A 93 4.43 -5.79 -11.35
N ALA A 94 3.56 -5.14 -10.56
CA ALA A 94 2.12 -5.08 -10.80
C ALA A 94 1.71 -3.95 -11.76
N GLU A 95 2.67 -3.22 -12.36
CA GLU A 95 2.41 -2.51 -13.61
C GLU A 95 2.15 -3.56 -14.70
N ILE A 96 0.92 -4.07 -14.70
CA ILE A 96 0.32 -4.78 -15.81
C ILE A 96 0.51 -3.84 -17.01
N SER A 97 1.40 -4.24 -17.90
CA SER A 97 1.48 -3.68 -19.24
C SER A 97 0.16 -4.01 -19.91
N LEU A 98 -0.85 -3.18 -19.67
CA LEU A 98 -2.08 -3.20 -20.43
C LEU A 98 -1.61 -2.98 -21.86
N PRO A 99 -1.83 -3.93 -22.78
CA PRO A 99 -1.56 -3.66 -24.18
C PRO A 99 -2.30 -2.35 -24.49
N LYS A 100 -1.60 -1.41 -25.13
CA LYS A 100 -2.24 -0.23 -25.72
C LYS A 100 -3.16 -0.74 -26.82
N LEU A 101 -4.32 -1.26 -26.41
CA LEU A 101 -5.37 -1.67 -27.30
C LEU A 101 -5.95 -0.37 -27.85
N ASP A 102 -5.93 -0.27 -29.17
CA ASP A 102 -6.60 0.80 -29.87
C ASP A 102 -8.10 0.74 -29.54
N PHE A 103 -8.73 1.91 -29.41
CA PHE A 103 -10.14 1.99 -29.01
C PHE A 103 -11.05 1.22 -29.98
N GLU A 104 -10.69 1.24 -31.26
CA GLU A 104 -11.33 0.46 -32.34
C GLU A 104 -11.21 -1.06 -32.09
N GLU A 105 -10.04 -1.56 -31.67
CA GLU A 105 -9.79 -2.99 -31.44
C GLU A 105 -10.51 -3.51 -30.18
N LEU A 106 -10.65 -2.66 -29.15
CA LEU A 106 -11.48 -2.94 -27.97
C LEU A 106 -12.97 -3.00 -28.30
N LEU A 107 -13.45 -2.12 -29.19
CA LEU A 107 -14.84 -2.12 -29.67
C LEU A 107 -15.14 -3.34 -30.56
N GLU A 108 -14.20 -3.74 -31.42
CA GLU A 108 -14.35 -4.94 -32.25
C GLU A 108 -14.29 -6.22 -31.41
N ARG A 109 -13.44 -6.28 -30.39
CA ARG A 109 -13.42 -7.39 -29.41
C ARG A 109 -14.69 -7.44 -28.56
N ALA A 110 -15.19 -6.30 -28.10
CA ALA A 110 -16.45 -6.23 -27.36
C ALA A 110 -17.62 -6.74 -28.23
N ASN A 111 -17.66 -6.34 -29.49
CA ASN A 111 -18.68 -6.80 -30.43
C ASN A 111 -18.59 -8.30 -30.80
N THR A 112 -17.46 -8.97 -30.52
CA THR A 112 -17.27 -10.42 -30.77
C THR A 112 -17.43 -11.28 -29.51
N ILE A 113 -17.57 -10.69 -28.31
CA ILE A 113 -17.78 -11.43 -27.07
C ILE A 113 -19.29 -11.62 -26.81
N SER A 114 -19.71 -12.86 -27.05
CA SER A 114 -20.98 -13.51 -26.72
C SER A 114 -21.79 -12.92 -25.55
N TYR A 115 -23.05 -12.55 -25.85
CA TYR A 115 -24.29 -12.45 -25.03
C TYR A 115 -24.31 -11.78 -23.63
N HIS A 116 -23.19 -11.40 -23.01
CA HIS A 116 -23.18 -10.79 -21.66
C HIS A 116 -22.84 -9.28 -21.65
N GLU A 117 -22.22 -8.71 -22.69
CA GLU A 117 -21.78 -7.29 -22.71
C GLU A 117 -22.89 -6.27 -23.04
N GLY A 118 -24.03 -6.72 -23.57
CA GLY A 118 -25.22 -5.87 -23.71
C GLY A 118 -25.70 -5.32 -22.36
N SER A 119 -25.45 -6.06 -21.26
CA SER A 119 -25.87 -5.64 -19.92
C SER A 119 -25.11 -4.39 -19.45
N LEU A 120 -23.78 -4.35 -19.60
CA LEU A 120 -22.95 -3.25 -19.11
C LEU A 120 -23.16 -1.98 -19.95
N SER A 121 -23.26 -2.09 -21.27
CA SER A 121 -23.57 -0.94 -22.13
C SER A 121 -24.94 -0.34 -21.81
N ILE A 122 -25.96 -1.18 -21.54
CA ILE A 122 -27.29 -0.72 -21.10
C ILE A 122 -27.23 -0.08 -19.70
N LEU A 123 -26.45 -0.63 -18.77
CA LEU A 123 -26.24 -0.04 -17.45
C LEU A 123 -25.55 1.32 -17.55
N LEU A 124 -24.52 1.44 -18.38
CA LEU A 124 -23.86 2.72 -18.63
C LEU A 124 -24.81 3.75 -19.26
N LEU A 125 -25.67 3.33 -20.20
CA LEU A 125 -26.70 4.18 -20.79
C LEU A 125 -27.77 4.62 -19.77
N LYS A 126 -28.13 3.75 -18.82
CA LYS A 126 -29.12 4.04 -17.76
C LYS A 126 -28.53 4.70 -16.52
N ALA A 127 -27.20 4.87 -16.45
CA ALA A 127 -26.56 5.43 -15.28
C ALA A 127 -26.98 6.90 -15.05
N PRO A 128 -27.15 7.33 -13.78
CA PRO A 128 -27.28 8.73 -13.38
C PRO A 128 -26.19 9.62 -14.00
N ALA A 129 -26.53 10.90 -14.20
CA ALA A 129 -25.66 11.86 -14.87
C ALA A 129 -24.31 12.02 -14.15
N GLU A 130 -24.32 11.95 -12.81
CA GLU A 130 -23.15 12.07 -11.95
C GLU A 130 -22.17 10.91 -12.13
N ILE A 131 -22.70 9.69 -12.29
CA ILE A 131 -21.90 8.48 -12.53
C ILE A 131 -21.30 8.53 -13.93
N LYS A 132 -22.10 8.90 -14.93
CA LYS A 132 -21.61 9.09 -16.31
C LYS A 132 -20.49 10.13 -16.34
N LEU A 133 -20.69 11.25 -15.66
CA LEU A 133 -19.71 12.34 -15.59
C LEU A 133 -18.40 11.90 -14.91
N LEU A 134 -18.48 11.09 -13.84
CA LEU A 134 -17.30 10.44 -13.26
C LEU A 134 -16.61 9.53 -14.28
N LEU A 135 -17.33 8.63 -14.93
CA LEU A 135 -16.76 7.68 -15.88
C LEU A 135 -16.11 8.40 -17.07
N PHE A 136 -16.78 9.39 -17.66
CA PHE A 136 -16.20 10.21 -18.72
C PHE A 136 -14.97 10.97 -18.26
N SER A 137 -14.94 11.46 -17.01
CA SER A 137 -13.75 12.12 -16.46
C SER A 137 -12.56 11.19 -16.23
N LEU A 138 -12.80 9.89 -16.07
CA LEU A 138 -11.74 8.88 -15.95
C LEU A 138 -11.18 8.48 -17.32
N LEU A 139 -11.92 8.72 -18.40
CA LEU A 139 -11.46 8.49 -19.78
C LEU A 139 -10.73 9.70 -20.36
N ASP A 140 -11.00 10.90 -19.85
CA ASP A 140 -10.31 12.13 -20.26
C ASP A 140 -8.92 12.24 -19.61
N GLU A 141 -7.86 12.18 -20.42
CA GLU A 141 -6.47 12.29 -19.95
C GLU A 141 -6.18 13.58 -19.16
N ALA A 142 -6.84 14.69 -19.51
CA ALA A 142 -6.63 15.96 -18.82
C ALA A 142 -7.16 15.90 -17.39
N LYS A 143 -8.34 15.31 -17.19
CA LYS A 143 -8.94 15.11 -15.87
C LYS A 143 -8.25 14.01 -15.07
N LEU A 144 -7.76 12.95 -15.73
CA LEU A 144 -6.92 11.92 -15.12
C LEU A 144 -5.67 12.51 -14.43
N LYS A 145 -5.02 13.50 -15.05
CA LYS A 145 -3.89 14.21 -14.42
C LYS A 145 -4.32 14.89 -13.12
N GLU A 146 -5.56 15.39 -13.03
CA GLU A 146 -6.12 15.95 -11.81
C GLU A 146 -6.41 14.91 -10.74
N PHE A 147 -6.93 13.73 -11.14
CA PHE A 147 -7.11 12.60 -10.23
C PHE A 147 -5.78 12.09 -9.65
N ARG A 148 -4.67 12.26 -10.36
CA ARG A 148 -3.32 11.91 -9.86
C ARG A 148 -2.73 12.94 -8.90
N LYS A 149 -3.24 14.18 -8.87
CA LYS A 149 -2.77 15.21 -7.92
C LYS A 149 -2.98 14.73 -6.47
N PRO A 150 -2.07 15.07 -5.54
CA PRO A 150 -2.22 14.70 -4.15
C PRO A 150 -3.48 15.30 -3.53
N TYR A 151 -4.01 14.65 -2.50
CA TYR A 151 -5.16 15.13 -1.73
C TYR A 151 -4.86 16.50 -1.13
N LEU A 152 -5.82 17.42 -1.23
CA LEU A 152 -5.69 18.72 -0.60
C LEU A 152 -5.66 18.60 0.93
N ARG A 153 -4.92 19.49 1.56
CA ARG A 153 -4.91 19.66 3.02
C ARG A 153 -5.38 21.06 3.34
N TYR A 154 -6.42 21.16 4.14
CA TYR A 154 -6.99 22.44 4.52
C TYR A 154 -7.19 22.52 6.03
N ARG A 155 -7.18 23.74 6.54
CA ARG A 155 -7.34 24.02 7.97
C ARG A 155 -8.80 24.38 8.23
N LYS A 156 -9.59 23.42 8.71
CA LYS A 156 -10.97 23.67 9.17
C LYS A 156 -10.92 24.04 10.66
N GLY A 157 -10.84 25.34 10.96
CA GLY A 157 -10.82 25.88 12.33
C GLY A 157 -9.49 25.79 13.09
N ASN A 158 -9.57 25.70 14.43
CA ASN A 158 -8.40 25.72 15.34
C ASN A 158 -7.71 24.35 15.56
N ARG A 159 -8.08 23.30 14.82
CA ARG A 159 -7.49 21.96 14.93
C ARG A 159 -6.54 21.65 13.75
N ARG A 160 -5.79 20.54 13.89
CA ARG A 160 -4.79 20.02 12.94
C ARG A 160 -5.34 19.99 11.50
N PHE A 161 -4.44 20.07 10.51
CA PHE A 161 -4.78 19.99 9.09
C PHE A 161 -5.69 18.77 8.79
N ASN A 162 -6.87 19.03 8.23
CA ASN A 162 -7.74 17.98 7.71
C ASN A 162 -7.28 17.63 6.30
N ARG A 163 -7.35 16.35 5.97
CA ARG A 163 -7.07 15.82 4.63
C ARG A 163 -8.40 15.67 3.89
N GLU A 164 -8.43 16.13 2.64
CA GLU A 164 -9.52 15.92 1.70
C GLU A 164 -9.87 14.43 1.61
N THR A 165 -11.17 14.12 1.68
CA THR A 165 -11.67 12.74 1.50
C THR A 165 -11.70 12.37 0.01
N THR A 166 -11.81 11.08 -0.32
CA THR A 166 -11.90 10.64 -1.73
C THR A 166 -13.17 11.16 -2.41
N ASN A 167 -14.28 11.25 -1.68
CA ASN A 167 -15.50 11.87 -2.22
C ASN A 167 -15.33 13.37 -2.48
N GLU A 168 -14.75 14.12 -1.53
CA GLU A 168 -14.44 15.55 -1.71
C GLU A 168 -13.56 15.77 -2.94
N LYS A 169 -12.53 14.95 -3.10
CA LYS A 169 -11.63 15.03 -4.26
C LYS A 169 -12.37 14.80 -5.57
N PHE A 170 -13.21 13.77 -5.64
CA PHE A 170 -13.95 13.44 -6.85
C PHE A 170 -14.98 14.53 -7.16
N CYS A 171 -15.73 14.99 -6.16
CA CYS A 171 -16.67 16.09 -6.31
C CYS A 171 -15.97 17.37 -6.79
N ARG A 172 -14.80 17.72 -6.22
CA ARG A 172 -14.01 18.88 -6.65
C ARG A 172 -13.57 18.80 -8.11
N ILE A 173 -13.07 17.65 -8.56
CA ILE A 173 -12.63 17.46 -9.96
C ILE A 173 -13.82 17.52 -10.92
N LEU A 174 -14.99 17.06 -10.46
CA LEU A 174 -16.21 17.00 -11.25
C LEU A 174 -17.08 18.27 -11.16
N GLY A 175 -16.72 19.23 -10.30
CA GLY A 175 -17.51 20.44 -10.07
C GLY A 175 -18.80 20.19 -9.31
N LEU A 176 -18.87 19.12 -8.50
CA LEU A 176 -20.01 18.75 -7.68
C LEU A 176 -19.77 19.14 -6.21
N ASP A 177 -20.85 19.29 -5.45
CA ASP A 177 -20.79 19.65 -4.03
C ASP A 177 -20.73 18.39 -3.14
N PRO A 178 -19.64 18.17 -2.38
CA PRO A 178 -19.46 16.96 -1.57
C PRO A 178 -20.38 16.87 -0.35
N GLU A 179 -21.02 17.97 0.09
CA GLU A 179 -21.97 17.93 1.21
C GLU A 179 -23.32 17.37 0.76
N ASN A 180 -23.68 17.58 -0.50
CA ASN A 180 -24.94 17.15 -1.08
C ASN A 180 -24.83 15.77 -1.75
N ILE A 181 -23.68 15.45 -2.35
CA ILE A 181 -23.53 14.26 -3.19
C ILE A 181 -22.35 13.40 -2.71
N ASN A 182 -22.62 12.12 -2.46
CA ASN A 182 -21.59 11.11 -2.27
C ASN A 182 -21.49 10.22 -3.51
N ILE A 183 -20.63 10.61 -4.44
CA ILE A 183 -20.46 9.97 -5.75
C ILE A 183 -20.01 8.53 -5.60
N LEU A 184 -19.09 8.24 -4.68
CA LEU A 184 -18.58 6.90 -4.45
C LEU A 184 -19.70 5.96 -3.99
N ARG A 185 -20.54 6.44 -3.07
CA ARG A 185 -21.69 5.69 -2.60
C ARG A 185 -22.73 5.50 -3.71
N LEU A 186 -23.01 6.55 -4.49
CA LEU A 186 -23.92 6.45 -5.64
C LEU A 186 -23.44 5.42 -6.67
N CYS A 187 -22.15 5.42 -7.01
CA CYS A 187 -21.57 4.42 -7.90
C CYS A 187 -21.71 3.01 -7.33
N HIS A 188 -21.34 2.82 -6.06
CA HIS A 188 -21.45 1.53 -5.38
C HIS A 188 -22.90 1.02 -5.37
N ASP A 189 -23.84 1.86 -4.93
CA ASP A 189 -25.26 1.49 -4.81
C ASP A 189 -25.88 1.20 -6.19
N TYR A 190 -25.48 1.95 -7.23
CA TYR A 190 -25.94 1.71 -8.60
C TYR A 190 -25.50 0.36 -9.15
N PHE A 191 -24.21 0.04 -9.06
CA PHE A 191 -23.68 -1.20 -9.63
C PHE A 191 -24.09 -2.43 -8.82
N THR A 192 -24.11 -2.35 -7.50
CA THR A 192 -24.57 -3.48 -6.65
C THR A 192 -26.07 -3.76 -6.79
N SER A 193 -26.92 -2.73 -6.82
CA SER A 193 -28.37 -2.90 -7.03
C SER A 193 -28.72 -3.36 -8.44
N SER A 194 -27.80 -3.20 -9.40
CA SER A 194 -28.00 -3.64 -10.78
C SER A 194 -27.69 -5.12 -11.00
N GLU A 195 -26.74 -5.68 -10.24
CA GLU A 195 -26.39 -7.11 -10.29
C GLU A 195 -27.55 -8.01 -9.82
N GLU A 196 -28.32 -7.57 -8.80
CA GLU A 196 -29.51 -8.27 -8.32
C GLU A 196 -30.65 -8.30 -9.34
N LYS A 197 -30.73 -7.31 -10.24
CA LYS A 197 -31.78 -7.21 -11.28
C LYS A 197 -31.47 -8.02 -12.52
N VAL A 198 -30.19 -8.26 -12.81
CA VAL A 198 -29.75 -9.05 -13.97
C VAL A 198 -29.84 -10.55 -13.69
N THR A 199 -29.77 -10.99 -12.43
CA THR A 199 -29.89 -12.40 -12.03
C THR A 199 -31.35 -12.89 -11.88
N ALA A 200 -32.33 -11.98 -11.92
CA ALA A 200 -33.75 -12.30 -11.79
C ALA A 200 -34.51 -12.42 -13.13
N LEU A 201 -33.79 -12.30 -14.25
CA LEU A 201 -34.30 -12.49 -15.62
C LEU A 201 -33.68 -13.75 -16.23
#